data_AF-A0A7C1GN23-F1
#
_entry.id   AF-A0A7C1GN23-F1
#
_cell.length_a   1.000
_cell.length_b   1.000
_cell.length_c   1.000
_cell.angle_alpha   90.00
_cell.angle_beta   90.00
_cell.angle_gamma   90.00
#
_symmetry.space_group_name_H-M   'P 1'
#
loop_
_entity.id
_entity.type
_entity.pdbx_description
1 polymer ?
#
loop_
_entity_poly.entity_id
_entity_poly.type
_entity_poly.pdbx_seq_one_letter_code
_entity_poly.pdbx_strand_id
1 'polypeptide(L)'
;MWGLLGLSELHKKRIEVAVNIWGEILNGSFSSREELVSYLEEVYRTNRLEPIRGKTKINIWDKELATLYVVGKYGLALEEELYSFQNLFDIEVKADRTISAVLEGRDPRTTLREHFGSEDEDHVFRVLRLAMTSVVLGFMDEETFIKILAEFEKAFPELRENFASFKRFYIAFRMAEMIASGKIRNRIEKEAYKHAMCVKLNADKSAPSDDFIRDIVVSTFKVPEHRANGVLRMA
;
A
#
# COMPACT_ATOMS: atom_id res chain seq x y z
N MET A 1 16.41 -10.72 -9.76
CA MET A 1 17.09 -10.02 -8.64
C MET A 1 17.46 -8.55 -8.92
N TRP A 2 17.62 -8.13 -10.18
CA TRP A 2 17.99 -6.74 -10.54
C TRP A 2 16.82 -5.73 -10.59
N GLY A 3 15.58 -6.18 -10.41
CA GLY A 3 14.39 -5.32 -10.45
C GLY A 3 14.02 -4.62 -9.12
N LEU A 4 14.38 -5.24 -7.98
CA LEU A 4 14.01 -4.82 -6.62
C LEU A 4 14.83 -3.62 -6.12
N LEU A 5 16.13 -3.56 -6.44
CA LEU A 5 17.05 -2.50 -5.98
C LEU A 5 16.61 -1.09 -6.40
N GLY A 6 16.05 -0.92 -7.61
CA GLY A 6 15.62 0.40 -8.10
C GLY A 6 14.27 0.91 -7.57
N LEU A 7 13.41 0.01 -7.07
CA LEU A 7 12.12 0.39 -6.46
C LEU A 7 12.27 0.67 -4.96
N SER A 8 13.19 -0.04 -4.29
CA SER A 8 13.58 0.22 -2.90
C SER A 8 14.11 1.65 -2.69
N GLU A 9 14.87 2.21 -3.64
CA GLU A 9 15.37 3.59 -3.52
C GLU A 9 14.26 4.66 -3.55
N LEU A 10 13.14 4.42 -4.24
CA LEU A 10 11.99 5.36 -4.23
C LEU A 10 11.34 5.46 -2.86
N HIS A 11 11.34 4.37 -2.09
CA HIS A 11 10.72 4.31 -0.76
C HIS A 11 11.73 4.45 0.38
N LYS A 12 13.02 4.62 0.07
CA LYS A 12 14.09 4.72 1.07
C LYS A 12 13.81 5.78 2.13
N LYS A 13 13.39 6.98 1.72
CA LYS A 13 13.07 8.05 2.69
C LYS A 13 11.86 7.71 3.56
N ARG A 14 10.85 7.02 3.01
CA ARG A 14 9.68 6.55 3.76
C ARG A 14 10.10 5.51 4.79
N ILE A 15 10.96 4.56 4.40
CA ILE A 15 11.49 3.52 5.30
C ILE A 15 12.34 4.17 6.40
N GLU A 16 13.25 5.09 6.07
CA GLU A 16 14.07 5.83 7.05
C GLU A 16 13.19 6.56 8.07
N VAL A 17 12.15 7.26 7.60
CA VAL A 17 11.19 7.94 8.47
C VAL A 17 10.43 6.94 9.34
N ALA A 18 10.00 5.81 8.80
CA ALA A 18 9.33 4.77 9.58
C ALA A 18 10.26 4.17 10.66
N VAL A 19 11.54 3.96 10.36
CA VAL A 19 12.54 3.49 11.33
C VAL A 19 12.73 4.52 12.46
N ASN A 20 12.78 5.81 12.13
CA ASN A 20 12.89 6.86 13.15
C ASN A 20 11.66 6.90 14.07
N ILE A 21 10.45 6.76 13.51
CA ILE A 21 9.21 6.69 14.30
C ILE A 21 9.22 5.44 15.20
N TRP A 22 9.74 4.31 14.72
CA TRP A 22 9.93 3.12 15.55
C TRP A 22 10.86 3.36 16.75
N GLY A 23 11.90 4.17 16.60
CA GLY A 23 12.74 4.59 17.72
C GLY A 23 11.93 5.23 18.85
N GLU A 24 10.98 6.11 18.50
CA GLU A 24 10.06 6.73 19.46
C GLU A 24 9.06 5.75 20.06
N ILE A 25 8.53 4.83 19.25
CA ILE A 25 7.62 3.76 19.73
C ILE A 25 8.33 2.90 20.78
N LEU A 26 9.57 2.46 20.50
CA LEU A 26 10.37 1.62 21.39
C LEU A 26 10.76 2.35 22.68
N ASN A 27 10.88 3.68 22.65
CA ASN A 27 11.10 4.51 23.84
C ASN A 27 9.84 4.69 24.70
N GLY A 28 8.68 4.19 24.25
CA GLY A 28 7.40 4.36 24.94
C GLY A 28 6.81 5.76 24.81
N SER A 29 7.14 6.50 23.74
CA SER A 29 6.68 7.88 23.53
C SER A 29 5.17 7.99 23.22
N PHE A 30 4.46 6.87 23.02
CA PHE A 30 3.03 6.85 22.66
C PHE A 30 2.23 5.93 23.58
N SER A 31 1.08 6.42 24.05
CA SER A 31 0.14 5.66 24.87
C SER A 31 -1.07 5.16 24.09
N SER A 32 -1.36 5.77 22.94
CA SER A 32 -2.51 5.48 22.11
C SER A 32 -2.18 5.50 20.62
N ARG A 33 -3.03 4.83 19.83
CA ARG A 33 -2.95 4.82 18.37
C ARG A 33 -3.14 6.22 17.80
N GLU A 34 -4.06 7.00 18.37
CA GLU A 34 -4.37 8.36 17.95
C GLU A 34 -3.16 9.31 18.08
N GLU A 35 -2.40 9.17 19.17
CA GLU A 35 -1.13 9.88 19.37
C GLU A 35 -0.11 9.51 18.29
N LEU A 36 0.05 8.20 18.01
CA LEU A 36 0.96 7.71 16.98
C LEU A 36 0.56 8.22 15.58
N VAL A 37 -0.74 8.23 15.26
CA VAL A 37 -1.26 8.74 13.97
C VAL A 37 -0.96 10.23 13.82
N SER A 38 -1.16 11.01 14.88
CA SER A 38 -0.90 12.45 14.87
C SER A 38 0.59 12.74 14.68
N TYR A 39 1.45 11.99 15.37
CA TYR A 39 2.90 12.11 15.21
C TYR A 39 3.37 11.69 13.82
N LEU A 40 2.83 10.57 13.28
CA LEU A 40 3.11 10.13 11.92
C LEU A 40 2.80 11.23 10.89
N GLU A 41 1.64 11.89 11.02
CA GLU A 41 1.25 13.00 10.16
C GLU A 41 2.26 14.15 10.22
N GLU A 42 2.66 14.58 11.43
CA GLU A 42 3.63 15.65 11.63
C GLU A 42 4.98 15.33 10.99
N VAL A 43 5.50 14.13 11.25
CA VAL A 43 6.79 13.68 10.71
C VAL A 43 6.74 13.59 9.19
N TYR A 44 5.66 13.07 8.61
CA TYR A 44 5.51 12.99 7.16
C TYR A 44 5.44 14.37 6.51
N ARG A 45 4.69 15.30 7.09
CA ARG A 45 4.62 16.70 6.61
C ARG A 45 5.99 17.36 6.64
N THR A 46 6.74 17.19 7.73
CA THR A 46 8.09 17.73 7.90
C THR A 46 9.06 17.16 6.86
N ASN A 47 8.94 15.87 6.54
CA ASN A 47 9.75 15.19 5.54
C ASN A 47 9.21 15.30 4.09
N ARG A 48 8.13 16.06 3.88
CA ARG A 48 7.43 16.23 2.58
C ARG A 48 7.00 14.90 1.95
N LEU A 49 6.67 13.91 2.78
CA LEU A 49 6.16 12.62 2.38
C LEU A 49 4.63 12.65 2.31
N GLU A 50 4.08 11.92 1.33
CA GLU A 50 2.64 11.66 1.24
C GLU A 50 2.37 10.20 1.64
N PRO A 51 1.23 9.90 2.28
CA PRO A 51 0.76 8.54 2.44
C PRO A 51 0.62 7.79 1.11
N ILE A 52 0.68 6.46 1.16
CA ILE A 52 0.35 5.59 0.03
C ILE A 52 -1.17 5.63 -0.16
N ARG A 53 -1.63 6.54 -1.03
CA ARG A 53 -3.06 6.86 -1.16
C ARG A 53 -3.51 7.08 -2.60
N GLY A 54 -4.78 6.76 -2.84
CA GLY A 54 -5.51 7.17 -4.03
C GLY A 54 -6.16 8.55 -3.86
N LYS A 55 -7.32 8.75 -4.49
CA LYS A 55 -8.07 10.02 -4.43
C LYS A 55 -8.67 10.31 -3.04
N THR A 56 -9.11 9.28 -2.34
CA THR A 56 -9.71 9.45 -1.00
C THR A 56 -8.65 9.78 0.06
N LYS A 57 -9.02 10.63 1.01
CA LYS A 57 -8.17 11.05 2.15
C LYS A 57 -8.73 10.60 3.51
N ILE A 58 -9.84 9.87 3.52
CA ILE A 58 -10.53 9.46 4.76
C ILE A 58 -9.61 8.54 5.57
N ASN A 59 -9.33 8.94 6.81
CA ASN A 59 -8.48 8.23 7.78
C ASN A 59 -7.12 7.83 7.19
N ILE A 60 -6.55 8.69 6.33
CA ILE A 60 -5.41 8.27 5.53
C ILE A 60 -4.13 8.08 6.35
N TRP A 61 -3.92 8.89 7.38
CA TRP A 61 -2.78 8.76 8.28
C TRP A 61 -2.87 7.50 9.14
N ASP A 62 -4.06 7.21 9.64
CA ASP A 62 -4.35 5.95 10.31
C ASP A 62 -4.14 4.74 9.38
N LYS A 63 -4.48 4.86 8.09
CA LYS A 63 -4.21 3.84 7.07
C LYS A 63 -2.73 3.73 6.70
N GLU A 64 -1.95 4.78 6.91
CA GLU A 64 -0.49 4.79 6.68
C GLU A 64 0.27 4.08 7.80
N LEU A 65 -0.37 3.76 8.95
CA LEU A 65 0.23 2.88 9.95
C LEU A 65 0.57 1.49 9.40
N ALA A 66 -0.07 1.06 8.30
CA ALA A 66 0.35 -0.12 7.54
C ALA A 66 1.83 -0.05 7.13
N THR A 67 2.34 1.12 6.73
CA THR A 67 3.76 1.32 6.41
C THR A 67 4.63 1.12 7.64
N LEU A 68 4.26 1.73 8.78
CA LEU A 68 5.01 1.56 10.03
C LEU A 68 5.05 0.10 10.45
N TYR A 69 3.89 -0.56 10.49
CA TYR A 69 3.79 -1.96 10.87
C TYR A 69 4.68 -2.86 9.99
N VAL A 70 4.58 -2.73 8.67
CA VAL A 70 5.37 -3.52 7.72
C VAL A 70 6.87 -3.29 7.91
N VAL A 71 7.31 -2.04 8.10
CA VAL A 71 8.73 -1.72 8.35
C VAL A 71 9.19 -2.28 9.70
N GLY A 72 8.37 -2.20 10.74
CA GLY A 72 8.71 -2.76 12.05
C GLY A 72 8.83 -4.28 12.01
N LYS A 73 7.81 -4.94 11.50
CA LYS A 73 7.73 -6.39 11.38
C LYS A 73 8.86 -6.97 10.53
N TYR A 74 8.96 -6.53 9.27
CA TYR A 74 9.85 -7.17 8.29
C TYR A 74 11.19 -6.46 8.13
N GLY A 75 11.23 -5.14 8.32
CA GLY A 75 12.45 -4.35 8.17
C GLY A 75 13.32 -4.33 9.43
N LEU A 76 12.70 -4.28 10.60
CA LEU A 76 13.39 -4.27 11.90
C LEU A 76 13.30 -5.60 12.66
N ALA A 77 12.63 -6.61 12.08
CA ALA A 77 12.44 -7.94 12.67
C ALA A 77 11.76 -7.93 14.05
N LEU A 78 10.86 -6.96 14.31
CA LEU A 78 10.19 -6.76 15.61
C LEU A 78 8.95 -7.66 15.79
N GLU A 79 8.92 -8.84 15.20
CA GLU A 79 7.74 -9.73 15.20
C GLU A 79 7.29 -10.06 16.63
N GLU A 80 8.22 -10.36 17.52
CA GLU A 80 7.94 -10.75 18.90
C GLU A 80 7.50 -9.54 19.74
N GLU A 81 8.14 -8.39 19.53
CA GLU A 81 7.89 -7.14 20.24
C GLU A 81 6.58 -6.48 19.82
N LEU A 82 6.05 -6.77 18.62
CA LEU A 82 4.77 -6.24 18.16
C LEU A 82 3.61 -6.59 19.10
N TYR A 83 3.73 -7.67 19.88
CA TYR A 83 2.76 -8.00 20.93
C TYR A 83 2.67 -6.90 22.00
N SER A 84 3.80 -6.30 22.37
CA SER A 84 3.86 -5.19 23.33
C SER A 84 3.27 -3.89 22.80
N PHE A 85 3.10 -3.76 21.48
CA PHE A 85 2.55 -2.57 20.81
C PHE A 85 1.19 -2.83 20.16
N GLN A 86 0.48 -3.87 20.60
CA GLN A 86 -0.82 -4.23 20.02
C GLN A 86 -1.86 -3.10 20.18
N ASN A 87 -1.79 -2.30 21.24
CA ASN A 87 -2.64 -1.11 21.40
C ASN A 87 -2.43 -0.06 20.30
N LEU A 88 -1.23 0.01 19.71
CA LEU A 88 -0.91 0.94 18.62
C LEU A 88 -1.26 0.35 17.25
N PHE A 89 -1.12 -0.96 17.07
CA PHE A 89 -1.20 -1.66 15.78
C PHE A 89 -2.28 -2.75 15.68
N ASP A 90 -3.32 -2.73 16.52
CA ASP A 90 -4.33 -3.79 16.58
C ASP A 90 -4.94 -4.11 15.20
N ILE A 91 -5.24 -3.08 14.40
CA ILE A 91 -5.79 -3.25 13.05
C ILE A 91 -4.79 -3.95 12.12
N GLU A 92 -3.52 -3.53 12.14
CA GLU A 92 -2.48 -4.11 11.28
C GLU A 92 -2.14 -5.55 11.71
N VAL A 93 -2.09 -5.82 13.01
CA VAL A 93 -1.90 -7.19 13.56
C VAL A 93 -3.03 -8.11 13.11
N LYS A 94 -4.29 -7.67 13.23
CA LYS A 94 -5.45 -8.45 12.77
C LYS A 94 -5.41 -8.66 11.25
N ALA A 95 -5.04 -7.62 10.50
CA ALA A 95 -4.92 -7.71 9.05
C ALA A 95 -3.83 -8.69 8.61
N ASP A 96 -2.67 -8.68 9.26
CA ASP A 96 -1.55 -9.57 8.97
C ASP A 96 -1.88 -11.05 9.29
N ARG A 97 -2.58 -11.29 10.41
CA ARG A 97 -3.13 -12.62 10.73
C ARG A 97 -4.15 -13.07 9.69
N THR A 98 -5.01 -12.16 9.23
CA THR A 98 -5.97 -12.47 8.16
C THR A 98 -5.27 -12.84 6.86
N ILE A 99 -4.23 -12.09 6.46
CA ILE A 99 -3.43 -12.40 5.28
C ILE A 99 -2.85 -13.82 5.40
N SER A 100 -2.23 -14.12 6.53
CA SER A 100 -1.58 -15.43 6.77
C SER A 100 -2.59 -16.58 6.66
N ALA A 101 -3.74 -16.47 7.32
CA ALA A 101 -4.80 -17.47 7.27
C ALA A 101 -5.40 -17.65 5.85
N VAL A 102 -5.58 -16.58 5.09
CA VAL A 102 -6.07 -16.67 3.70
C VAL A 102 -5.03 -17.35 2.80
N LEU A 103 -3.74 -17.07 2.99
CA LEU A 103 -2.67 -17.76 2.27
C LEU A 103 -2.58 -19.25 2.61
N GLU A 104 -2.97 -19.64 3.83
CA GLU A 104 -3.14 -21.03 4.24
C GLU A 104 -4.42 -21.68 3.68
N GLY A 105 -5.21 -20.95 2.89
CA GLY A 105 -6.41 -21.44 2.22
C GLY A 105 -7.69 -21.31 3.04
N ARG A 106 -7.67 -20.57 4.15
CA ARG A 106 -8.89 -20.26 4.92
C ARG A 106 -9.76 -19.22 4.19
N ASP A 107 -11.07 -19.31 4.40
CA ASP A 107 -12.04 -18.39 3.80
C ASP A 107 -11.87 -16.95 4.36
N PRO A 108 -11.68 -15.94 3.50
CA PRO A 108 -11.53 -14.54 3.90
C PRO A 108 -12.65 -14.01 4.82
N ARG A 109 -13.92 -14.39 4.59
CA ARG A 109 -15.04 -13.95 5.43
C ARG A 109 -14.93 -14.48 6.84
N THR A 110 -14.69 -15.78 6.94
CA THR A 110 -14.56 -16.47 8.22
C THR A 110 -13.38 -15.93 9.01
N THR A 111 -12.23 -15.75 8.36
CA THR A 111 -11.04 -15.18 8.99
C THR A 111 -11.24 -13.73 9.43
N LEU A 112 -11.94 -12.90 8.63
CA LEU A 112 -12.29 -11.54 9.04
C LEU A 112 -13.17 -11.51 10.29
N ARG A 113 -14.24 -12.33 10.36
CA ARG A 113 -15.06 -12.45 11.58
C ARG A 113 -14.24 -12.86 12.79
N GLU A 114 -13.34 -13.83 12.63
CA GLU A 114 -12.51 -14.32 13.74
C GLU A 114 -11.56 -13.26 14.30
N HIS A 115 -10.95 -12.44 13.44
CA HIS A 115 -9.93 -11.48 13.86
C HIS A 115 -10.49 -10.08 14.14
N PHE A 116 -11.46 -9.61 13.36
CA PHE A 116 -12.04 -8.27 13.48
C PHE A 116 -13.40 -8.26 14.18
N GLY A 117 -14.08 -9.41 14.30
CA GLY A 117 -15.46 -9.48 14.81
C GLY A 117 -16.53 -9.08 13.80
N SER A 118 -16.15 -8.61 12.62
CA SER A 118 -17.05 -8.27 11.51
C SER A 118 -16.37 -8.44 10.15
N GLU A 119 -17.17 -8.36 9.08
CA GLU A 119 -16.72 -8.47 7.69
C GLU A 119 -16.94 -7.17 6.91
N ASP A 120 -16.91 -6.04 7.62
CA ASP A 120 -17.25 -4.74 7.03
C ASP A 120 -16.22 -4.31 5.98
N GLU A 121 -16.68 -3.45 5.06
CA GLU A 121 -15.87 -2.97 3.94
C GLU A 121 -14.50 -2.39 4.39
N ASP A 122 -14.45 -1.60 5.47
CA ASP A 122 -13.17 -1.03 5.92
C ASP A 122 -12.18 -2.14 6.29
N HIS A 123 -12.60 -3.19 7.01
CA HIS A 123 -11.73 -4.30 7.38
C HIS A 123 -11.17 -5.01 6.15
N VAL A 124 -12.00 -5.32 5.14
CA VAL A 124 -11.55 -5.90 3.86
C VAL A 124 -10.42 -5.06 3.26
N PHE A 125 -10.60 -3.75 3.16
CA PHE A 125 -9.61 -2.86 2.54
C PHE A 125 -8.45 -2.46 3.46
N ARG A 126 -8.52 -2.73 4.78
CA ARG A 126 -7.36 -2.71 5.68
C ARG A 126 -6.41 -3.85 5.38
N VAL A 127 -6.96 -5.07 5.26
CA VAL A 127 -6.19 -6.26 4.91
C VAL A 127 -5.49 -6.09 3.56
N LEU A 128 -6.24 -5.71 2.52
CA LEU A 128 -5.68 -5.52 1.20
C LEU A 128 -4.67 -4.36 1.13
N ARG A 129 -4.87 -3.30 1.90
CA ARG A 129 -3.89 -2.20 1.99
C ARG A 129 -2.60 -2.68 2.62
N LEU A 130 -2.65 -3.47 3.69
CA LEU A 130 -1.46 -4.01 4.32
C LEU A 130 -0.67 -4.89 3.34
N ALA A 131 -1.34 -5.81 2.66
CA ALA A 131 -0.72 -6.65 1.63
C ALA A 131 -0.11 -5.83 0.48
N MET A 132 -0.84 -4.83 -0.03
CA MET A 132 -0.34 -3.90 -1.04
C MET A 132 0.91 -3.17 -0.56
N THR A 133 0.91 -2.64 0.66
CA THR A 133 2.04 -1.90 1.24
C THR A 133 3.27 -2.80 1.37
N SER A 134 3.09 -4.06 1.78
CA SER A 134 4.17 -5.05 1.81
C SER A 134 4.80 -5.26 0.43
N VAL A 135 3.99 -5.29 -0.64
CA VAL A 135 4.53 -5.37 -2.03
C VAL A 135 5.29 -4.11 -2.42
N VAL A 136 4.71 -2.93 -2.15
CA VAL A 136 5.30 -1.63 -2.48
C VAL A 136 6.67 -1.46 -1.82
N LEU A 137 6.81 -1.89 -0.57
CA LEU A 137 8.07 -1.81 0.19
C LEU A 137 9.03 -2.98 -0.10
N GLY A 138 8.60 -3.97 -0.89
CA GLY A 138 9.44 -5.09 -1.31
C GLY A 138 9.52 -6.26 -0.32
N PHE A 139 8.63 -6.33 0.67
CA PHE A 139 8.54 -7.42 1.65
C PHE A 139 7.58 -8.54 1.24
N MET A 140 6.76 -8.33 0.21
CA MET A 140 5.89 -9.34 -0.38
C MET A 140 6.03 -9.32 -1.91
N ASP A 141 5.98 -10.48 -2.55
CA ASP A 141 5.95 -10.53 -4.00
C ASP A 141 4.55 -10.19 -4.55
N GLU A 142 4.52 -9.62 -5.75
CA GLU A 142 3.26 -9.16 -6.36
C GLU A 142 2.29 -10.32 -6.66
N GLU A 143 2.79 -11.53 -6.91
CA GLU A 143 1.94 -12.70 -7.21
C GLU A 143 1.17 -13.15 -5.97
N THR A 144 1.81 -13.16 -4.81
CA THR A 144 1.18 -13.42 -3.51
C THR A 144 0.06 -12.43 -3.22
N PHE A 145 0.30 -11.13 -3.42
CA PHE A 145 -0.75 -10.11 -3.28
C PHE A 145 -1.92 -10.33 -4.23
N ILE A 146 -1.67 -10.68 -5.49
CA ILE A 146 -2.74 -10.95 -6.47
C ILE A 146 -3.60 -12.13 -6.04
N LYS A 147 -2.99 -13.19 -5.49
CA LYS A 147 -3.72 -14.34 -4.94
C LYS A 147 -4.63 -13.91 -3.79
N ILE A 148 -4.10 -13.14 -2.84
CA ILE A 148 -4.89 -12.61 -1.71
C ILE A 148 -6.06 -11.77 -2.25
N LEU A 149 -5.80 -10.84 -3.16
CA LEU A 149 -6.83 -9.98 -3.75
C LEU A 149 -7.93 -10.79 -4.45
N ALA A 150 -7.56 -11.85 -5.18
CA ALA A 150 -8.50 -12.72 -5.87
C ALA A 150 -9.40 -13.50 -4.90
N GLU A 151 -8.87 -14.00 -3.79
CA GLU A 151 -9.66 -14.69 -2.76
C GLU A 151 -10.65 -13.72 -2.09
N PHE A 152 -10.23 -12.50 -1.78
CA PHE A 152 -11.14 -11.47 -1.27
C PHE A 152 -12.21 -11.08 -2.30
N GLU A 153 -11.86 -10.88 -3.57
CA GLU A 153 -12.83 -10.53 -4.62
C GLU A 153 -13.87 -11.65 -4.82
N LYS A 154 -13.45 -12.91 -4.72
CA LYS A 154 -14.35 -14.07 -4.78
C LYS A 154 -15.27 -14.15 -3.57
N ALA A 155 -14.74 -13.87 -2.37
CA ALA A 155 -15.50 -13.95 -1.13
C ALA A 155 -16.51 -12.81 -0.96
N PHE A 156 -16.25 -11.63 -1.54
CA PHE A 156 -17.04 -10.41 -1.37
C PHE A 156 -17.60 -9.86 -2.70
N PRO A 157 -18.44 -10.62 -3.44
CA PRO A 157 -18.96 -10.18 -4.73
C PRO A 157 -19.76 -8.87 -4.68
N GLU A 158 -20.34 -8.52 -3.53
CA GLU A 158 -21.05 -7.28 -3.28
C GLU A 158 -20.14 -6.04 -3.30
N LEU A 159 -18.84 -6.19 -3.05
CA LEU A 159 -17.84 -5.10 -3.05
C LEU A 159 -17.14 -4.94 -4.40
N ARG A 160 -17.72 -5.48 -5.49
CA ARG A 160 -17.12 -5.51 -6.83
C ARG A 160 -16.60 -4.14 -7.31
N GLU A 161 -17.37 -3.08 -7.14
CA GLU A 161 -16.98 -1.74 -7.57
C GLU A 161 -15.83 -1.16 -6.71
N ASN A 162 -15.80 -1.51 -5.43
CA ASN A 162 -14.72 -1.13 -4.52
C ASN A 162 -13.43 -1.88 -4.89
N PHE A 163 -13.49 -3.18 -5.22
CA PHE A 163 -12.33 -3.91 -5.74
C PHE A 163 -11.85 -3.38 -7.08
N ALA A 164 -12.76 -3.04 -8.00
CA ALA A 164 -12.43 -2.41 -9.27
C ALA A 164 -11.69 -1.07 -9.05
N SER A 165 -12.15 -0.27 -8.10
CA SER A 165 -11.52 0.99 -7.70
C SER A 165 -10.15 0.77 -7.05
N PHE A 166 -10.03 -0.24 -6.19
CA PHE A 166 -8.78 -0.61 -5.53
C PHE A 166 -7.73 -1.12 -6.55
N LYS A 167 -8.13 -1.99 -7.48
CA LYS A 167 -7.29 -2.45 -8.60
C LYS A 167 -6.82 -1.28 -9.45
N ARG A 168 -7.72 -0.36 -9.81
CA ARG A 168 -7.36 0.86 -10.55
C ARG A 168 -6.32 1.69 -9.81
N PHE A 169 -6.48 1.88 -8.51
CA PHE A 169 -5.51 2.58 -7.68
C PHE A 169 -4.15 1.85 -7.66
N TYR A 170 -4.15 0.55 -7.42
CA TYR A 170 -2.91 -0.24 -7.39
C TYR A 170 -2.15 -0.14 -8.72
N ILE A 171 -2.83 -0.31 -9.85
CA ILE A 171 -2.24 -0.16 -11.19
C ILE A 171 -1.65 1.25 -11.35
N ALA A 172 -2.42 2.30 -10.99
CA ALA A 172 -1.94 3.68 -11.09
C ALA A 172 -0.70 3.94 -10.22
N PHE A 173 -0.65 3.34 -9.03
CA PHE A 173 0.49 3.46 -8.12
C PHE A 173 1.74 2.77 -8.68
N ARG A 174 1.62 1.53 -9.18
CA ARG A 174 2.74 0.81 -9.81
C ARG A 174 3.23 1.50 -11.08
N MET A 175 2.32 2.02 -11.90
CA MET A 175 2.65 2.89 -13.03
C MET A 175 3.50 4.08 -12.58
N ALA A 176 3.08 4.76 -11.52
CA ALA A 176 3.78 5.92 -11.00
C ALA A 176 5.20 5.60 -10.49
N GLU A 177 5.39 4.47 -9.80
CA GLU A 177 6.72 3.99 -9.39
C GLU A 177 7.64 3.71 -10.59
N MET A 178 7.11 3.08 -11.63
CA MET A 178 7.89 2.74 -12.82
C MET A 178 8.29 4.00 -13.61
N ILE A 179 7.42 5.02 -13.63
CA ILE A 179 7.74 6.34 -14.20
C ILE A 179 8.78 7.06 -13.32
N ALA A 180 8.58 7.11 -12.01
CA ALA A 180 9.47 7.80 -11.07
C ALA A 180 10.88 7.20 -11.03
N SER A 181 11.00 5.87 -11.13
CA SER A 181 12.28 5.17 -11.24
C SER A 181 12.93 5.26 -12.64
N GLY A 182 12.25 5.90 -13.61
CA GLY A 182 12.73 6.01 -14.98
C GLY A 182 12.77 4.68 -15.74
N LYS A 183 12.02 3.66 -15.29
CA LYS A 183 11.85 2.38 -15.99
C LYS A 183 10.80 2.47 -17.11
N ILE A 184 9.82 3.37 -16.97
CA ILE A 184 8.90 3.78 -18.04
C ILE A 184 9.25 5.21 -18.44
N ARG A 185 9.65 5.39 -19.70
CA ARG A 185 10.21 6.64 -20.23
C ARG A 185 9.39 7.23 -21.36
N ASN A 186 8.50 6.45 -21.95
CA ASN A 186 7.70 6.87 -23.10
C ASN A 186 6.31 6.23 -23.10
N ARG A 187 5.45 6.71 -24.01
CA ARG A 187 4.07 6.25 -24.14
C ARG A 187 3.95 4.77 -24.47
N ILE A 188 4.85 4.20 -25.27
CA ILE A 188 4.76 2.80 -25.69
C ILE A 188 4.97 1.90 -24.48
N GLU A 189 6.04 2.15 -23.71
CA GLU A 189 6.32 1.45 -22.45
C GLU A 189 5.18 1.61 -21.44
N LYS A 190 4.65 2.84 -21.33
CA LYS A 190 3.50 3.16 -20.47
C LYS A 190 2.28 2.30 -20.81
N GLU A 191 1.85 2.30 -22.08
CA GLU A 191 0.66 1.55 -22.50
C GLU A 191 0.87 0.03 -22.40
N ALA A 192 2.07 -0.46 -22.73
CA ALA A 192 2.40 -1.88 -22.60
C ALA A 192 2.34 -2.34 -21.13
N TYR A 193 2.96 -1.59 -20.21
CA TYR A 193 2.94 -1.94 -18.78
C TYR A 193 1.54 -1.81 -18.19
N LYS A 194 0.79 -0.76 -18.53
CA LYS A 194 -0.61 -0.60 -18.10
C LYS A 194 -1.46 -1.78 -18.55
N HIS A 195 -1.34 -2.20 -19.80
CA HIS A 195 -2.08 -3.35 -20.31
C HIS A 195 -1.69 -4.65 -19.61
N ALA A 196 -0.39 -4.90 -19.41
CA ALA A 196 0.10 -6.07 -18.69
C ALA A 196 -0.46 -6.13 -17.25
N MET A 197 -0.49 -5.00 -16.55
CA MET A 197 -1.08 -4.92 -15.20
C MET A 197 -2.59 -5.15 -15.19
N CYS A 198 -3.32 -4.60 -16.17
CA CYS A 198 -4.76 -4.84 -16.31
C CYS A 198 -5.06 -6.33 -16.50
N VAL A 199 -4.32 -7.01 -17.38
CA VAL A 199 -4.46 -8.45 -17.61
C VAL A 199 -4.16 -9.23 -16.33
N LYS A 200 -3.04 -8.90 -15.66
CA LYS A 200 -2.59 -9.60 -14.45
C LYS A 200 -3.61 -9.54 -13.31
N LEU A 201 -4.34 -8.43 -13.21
CA LEU A 201 -5.34 -8.17 -12.16
C LEU A 201 -6.79 -8.42 -12.60
N ASN A 202 -7.01 -8.92 -13.81
CA ASN A 202 -8.34 -9.05 -14.41
C ASN A 202 -9.15 -7.73 -14.30
N ALA A 203 -8.52 -6.62 -14.71
CA ALA A 203 -8.98 -5.25 -14.49
C ALA A 203 -9.19 -4.47 -15.80
N ASP A 204 -9.41 -5.14 -16.94
CA ASP A 204 -9.49 -4.52 -18.26
C ASP A 204 -10.51 -3.38 -18.36
N LYS A 205 -11.63 -3.50 -17.64
CA LYS A 205 -12.69 -2.47 -17.59
C LYS A 205 -12.40 -1.34 -16.59
N SER A 206 -11.28 -1.40 -15.87
CA SER A 206 -10.94 -0.51 -14.76
C SER A 206 -9.54 0.08 -14.87
N ALA A 207 -9.00 0.16 -16.08
CA ALA A 207 -7.72 0.80 -16.32
C ALA A 207 -7.70 2.26 -15.79
N PRO A 208 -6.64 2.70 -15.11
CA PRO A 208 -6.53 4.07 -14.63
C PRO A 208 -6.36 5.07 -15.78
N SER A 209 -6.88 6.29 -15.59
CA SER A 209 -6.65 7.41 -16.52
C SER A 209 -5.25 7.97 -16.35
N ASP A 210 -4.72 8.59 -17.41
CA ASP A 210 -3.41 9.24 -17.36
C ASP A 210 -3.39 10.39 -16.32
N ASP A 211 -4.48 11.15 -16.19
CA ASP A 211 -4.61 12.18 -15.13
C ASP A 211 -4.41 11.59 -13.73
N PHE A 212 -5.04 10.44 -13.46
CA PHE A 212 -4.94 9.81 -12.15
C PHE A 212 -3.51 9.29 -11.88
N ILE A 213 -2.85 8.76 -12.91
CA ILE A 213 -1.44 8.36 -12.80
C ILE A 213 -0.57 9.60 -12.55
N ARG A 214 -0.79 10.70 -13.29
CA ARG A 214 -0.06 11.97 -13.12
C ARG A 214 -0.17 12.46 -11.69
N ASP A 215 -1.38 12.46 -11.13
CA ASP A 215 -1.62 12.92 -9.77
C ASP A 215 -0.72 12.17 -8.76
N ILE A 216 -0.59 10.85 -8.89
CA ILE A 216 0.27 10.04 -8.01
C ILE A 216 1.77 10.33 -8.28
N VAL A 217 2.17 10.39 -9.56
CA VAL A 217 3.56 10.67 -9.98
C VAL A 217 4.05 12.00 -9.39
N VAL A 218 3.24 13.05 -9.48
CA VAL A 218 3.60 14.40 -9.03
C VAL A 218 3.43 14.53 -7.52
N SER A 219 2.32 14.06 -6.95
CA SER A 219 2.06 14.26 -5.52
C SER A 219 2.85 13.33 -4.62
N THR A 220 2.91 12.02 -4.92
CA THR A 220 3.56 11.03 -4.07
C THR A 220 5.06 10.93 -4.34
N PHE A 221 5.44 10.83 -5.62
CA PHE A 221 6.85 10.62 -6.01
C PHE A 221 7.61 11.91 -6.32
N LYS A 222 6.93 13.07 -6.24
CA LYS A 222 7.51 14.41 -6.46
C LYS A 222 8.27 14.55 -7.79
N VAL A 223 7.89 13.76 -8.80
CA VAL A 223 8.46 13.87 -10.16
C VAL A 223 7.99 15.19 -10.76
N PRO A 224 8.88 15.98 -11.41
CA PRO A 224 8.48 17.22 -12.05
C PRO A 224 7.37 17.01 -13.09
N GLU A 225 6.35 17.86 -13.07
CA GLU A 225 5.15 17.68 -13.89
C GLU A 225 5.46 17.59 -15.40
N HIS A 226 6.39 18.41 -15.91
CA HIS A 226 6.81 18.35 -17.32
C HIS A 226 7.37 16.97 -17.72
N ARG A 227 8.06 16.27 -16.81
CA ARG A 227 8.56 14.91 -17.06
C ARG A 227 7.41 13.90 -17.03
N ALA A 228 6.52 14.01 -16.06
CA ALA A 228 5.33 13.17 -15.98
C ALA A 228 4.48 13.31 -17.26
N ASN A 229 4.21 14.54 -17.70
CA ASN A 229 3.43 14.85 -18.89
C ASN A 229 4.12 14.35 -20.16
N GLY A 230 5.46 14.38 -20.25
CA GLY A 230 6.20 13.82 -21.38
C GLY A 230 5.98 12.31 -21.56
N VAL A 231 5.92 11.55 -20.46
CA VAL A 231 5.68 10.10 -20.48
C VAL A 231 4.19 9.80 -20.72
N LEU A 232 3.31 10.53 -20.04
CA LEU A 232 1.86 10.35 -20.12
C LEU A 232 1.25 10.92 -21.41
N ARG A 233 1.99 11.80 -22.11
CA ARG A 233 1.57 12.57 -23.29
C ARG A 233 0.31 13.40 -23.04
N MET A 234 0.29 14.06 -21.90
CA MET A 234 -0.71 15.05 -21.56
C MET A 234 -0.36 16.36 -22.26
N ALA A 235 -1.34 16.96 -22.94
CA ALA A 235 -1.19 18.22 -23.66
C ALA A 235 -1.07 19.41 -22.70
#